data_AF-A0A944X556-F1
#
_entry.id   AF-A0A944X556-F1
#
_cell.length_a   1.000
_cell.length_b   1.000
_cell.length_c   1.000
_cell.angle_alpha   90.00
_cell.angle_beta   90.00
_cell.angle_gamma   90.00
#
_symmetry.space_group_name_H-M   'P 1'
#
loop_
_entity.id
_entity.type
_entity.pdbx_description
1 polymer ?
#
loop_
_entity_poly.entity_id
_entity_poly.type
_entity_poly.pdbx_seq_one_letter_code
_entity_poly.pdbx_strand_id
1 'polypeptide(L)'
;MSMLNLKDEGFSLLEVLASISIIAIVFVAVFRMQAQTIVASKASRFYIVAPLLAQKLMADIETKPQADMPESSGDFGDDFPGYLWEVLIEEVESELLGNIAQDLKKIDVKITCDDERESYNLRSYKLIY
;
A
#
# COMPACT_ATOMS: atom_id res chain seq x y z
N MET A 1 -66.72 32.91 -4.39
CA MET A 1 -66.15 31.60 -4.02
C MET A 1 -65.60 30.98 -5.29
N SER A 2 -64.33 31.24 -5.58
CA SER A 2 -63.65 30.70 -6.77
C SER A 2 -63.12 29.32 -6.42
N MET A 3 -63.60 28.28 -7.08
CA MET A 3 -63.02 26.95 -6.98
C MET A 3 -61.67 26.97 -7.70
N LEU A 4 -60.59 26.78 -6.94
CA LEU A 4 -59.26 26.54 -7.50
C LEU A 4 -59.31 25.22 -8.26
N ASN A 5 -59.27 25.31 -9.58
CA ASN A 5 -59.15 24.17 -10.48
C ASN A 5 -57.69 23.70 -10.43
N LEU A 6 -57.40 22.73 -9.57
CA LEU A 6 -56.11 22.03 -9.56
C LEU A 6 -56.11 21.12 -10.78
N LYS A 7 -55.37 21.55 -11.80
CA LYS A 7 -55.16 20.80 -13.04
C LYS A 7 -54.33 19.56 -12.68
N ASP A 8 -54.88 18.37 -12.91
CA ASP A 8 -54.14 17.10 -12.79
C ASP A 8 -53.09 17.03 -13.90
N GLU A 9 -51.91 17.57 -13.63
CA GLU A 9 -50.74 17.48 -14.50
C GLU A 9 -49.96 16.21 -14.14
N GLY A 10 -50.31 15.10 -14.79
CA GLY A 10 -49.56 13.85 -14.74
C GLY A 10 -48.27 13.93 -15.56
N PHE A 11 -47.25 13.17 -15.17
CA PHE A 11 -46.00 13.06 -15.93
C PHE A 11 -46.23 12.34 -17.26
N SER A 12 -45.66 12.90 -18.33
CA SER A 12 -45.58 12.22 -19.61
C SER A 12 -44.65 11.00 -19.52
N LEU A 13 -44.94 9.96 -20.30
CA LEU A 13 -44.07 8.80 -20.44
C LEU A 13 -42.64 9.21 -20.85
N LEU A 14 -42.52 10.26 -21.68
CA LEU A 14 -41.23 10.79 -22.12
C LEU A 14 -40.42 11.37 -20.95
N GLU A 15 -41.07 12.04 -20.00
CA GLU A 15 -40.41 12.62 -18.83
C GLU A 15 -39.93 11.54 -17.86
N VAL A 16 -40.71 10.47 -17.69
CA VAL A 16 -40.31 9.32 -16.86
C VAL A 16 -39.10 8.62 -17.49
N LEU A 17 -39.12 8.40 -18.81
CA LEU A 17 -38.01 7.80 -19.54
C LEU A 17 -36.74 8.66 -19.50
N ALA A 18 -36.88 9.98 -19.68
CA ALA A 18 -35.78 10.92 -19.55
C ALA A 18 -35.18 10.88 -18.13
N SER A 19 -36.03 10.88 -17.11
CA SER A 19 -35.61 10.82 -15.70
C SER A 19 -34.86 9.52 -15.39
N ILE A 20 -35.38 8.36 -15.80
CA ILE A 20 -34.73 7.06 -15.62
C ILE A 20 -33.38 7.02 -16.35
N SER A 21 -33.29 7.61 -17.53
CA SER A 21 -32.03 7.69 -18.30
C SER A 21 -30.96 8.47 -17.56
N ILE A 22 -31.32 9.61 -16.95
CA ILE A 22 -30.39 10.41 -16.14
C ILE A 22 -29.97 9.64 -14.88
N ILE A 23 -30.93 9.01 -14.18
CA ILE A 23 -30.65 8.20 -12.99
C ILE A 23 -29.68 7.06 -13.33
N ALA A 24 -29.87 6.36 -14.46
CA ALA A 24 -29.00 5.28 -14.88
C ALA A 24 -27.55 5.74 -15.09
N ILE A 25 -27.34 6.88 -15.76
CA ILE A 25 -26.00 7.45 -16.00
C ILE A 25 -25.32 7.80 -14.66
N VAL A 26 -26.06 8.49 -13.78
CA VAL A 26 -25.56 8.87 -12.45
C VAL A 26 -25.23 7.64 -11.62
N PHE A 27 -26.07 6.61 -11.67
CA PHE A 27 -25.86 5.36 -10.94
C PHE A 27 -24.58 4.64 -11.37
N VAL A 28 -24.31 4.57 -12.67
CA VAL A 28 -23.05 4.00 -13.20
C VAL A 28 -21.85 4.81 -12.71
N ALA A 29 -21.91 6.14 -12.69
CA ALA A 29 -20.83 6.98 -12.20
C ALA A 29 -20.56 6.75 -10.70
N VAL A 30 -21.61 6.72 -9.87
CA VAL A 30 -21.50 6.45 -8.43
C VAL A 30 -20.96 5.04 -8.18
N PHE A 31 -21.46 4.04 -8.89
CA PHE A 31 -21.01 2.67 -8.77
C PHE A 31 -19.52 2.54 -9.10
N ARG A 32 -19.07 3.17 -10.19
CA ARG A 32 -17.65 3.20 -10.56
C ARG A 32 -16.79 3.91 -9.52
N MET A 33 -17.24 5.02 -8.95
CA MET A 33 -16.53 5.73 -7.90
C MET A 33 -16.35 4.83 -6.65
N GLN A 34 -17.42 4.17 -6.20
CA GLN A 34 -17.33 3.25 -5.06
C GLN A 34 -16.42 2.06 -5.35
N ALA A 35 -16.51 1.48 -6.55
CA ALA A 35 -15.62 0.40 -6.97
C ALA A 35 -14.15 0.85 -6.97
N GLN A 36 -13.86 2.07 -7.43
CA GLN A 36 -12.52 2.65 -7.40
C GLN A 36 -12.02 2.86 -5.96
N THR A 37 -12.86 3.34 -5.04
CA THR A 37 -12.51 3.46 -3.62
C THR A 37 -12.15 2.11 -3.00
N ILE A 38 -12.90 1.05 -3.32
CA ILE A 38 -12.63 -0.31 -2.82
C ILE A 38 -11.30 -0.84 -3.37
N VAL A 39 -11.04 -0.66 -4.67
CA VAL A 39 -9.77 -1.07 -5.29
C VAL A 39 -8.59 -0.29 -4.70
N ALA A 40 -8.72 1.03 -4.57
CA ALA A 40 -7.71 1.88 -3.96
C ALA A 40 -7.44 1.51 -2.50
N SER A 41 -8.49 1.15 -1.73
CA SER A 41 -8.35 0.68 -0.35
C SER A 41 -7.57 -0.64 -0.25
N LYS A 42 -7.76 -1.57 -1.18
CA LYS A 42 -6.99 -2.83 -1.23
C LYS A 42 -5.53 -2.58 -1.56
N ALA A 43 -5.23 -1.78 -2.58
CA ALA A 43 -3.86 -1.42 -2.95
C ALA A 43 -3.16 -0.63 -1.82
N SER A 44 -3.89 0.24 -1.13
CA SER A 44 -3.34 1.03 -0.02
C SER A 44 -2.88 0.18 1.16
N ARG A 45 -3.37 -1.06 1.32
CA ARG A 45 -2.96 -1.92 2.44
C ARG A 45 -1.46 -2.24 2.38
N PHE A 46 -0.93 -2.56 1.20
CA PHE A 46 0.50 -2.84 1.04
C PHE A 46 1.35 -1.62 1.40
N TYR A 47 0.99 -0.44 0.88
CA TYR A 47 1.70 0.81 1.13
C TYR A 47 1.70 1.26 2.60
N ILE A 48 0.79 0.75 3.44
CA ILE A 48 0.77 1.05 4.88
C ILE A 48 1.50 -0.04 5.66
N VAL A 49 1.23 -1.31 5.34
CA VAL A 49 1.73 -2.46 6.11
C VAL A 49 3.19 -2.75 5.78
N ALA A 50 3.60 -2.70 4.51
CA ALA A 50 4.97 -3.04 4.12
C ALA A 50 6.02 -2.09 4.74
N PRO A 51 5.85 -0.76 4.80
CA PRO A 51 6.78 0.12 5.51
C PRO A 51 6.82 -0.14 7.01
N LEU A 52 5.67 -0.46 7.63
CA LEU A 52 5.61 -0.78 9.06
C LEU A 52 6.39 -2.07 9.37
N LEU A 53 6.19 -3.11 8.56
CA LEU A 53 6.91 -4.38 8.70
C LEU A 53 8.40 -4.21 8.44
N ALA A 54 8.78 -3.44 7.41
CA ALA A 54 10.17 -3.13 7.12
C ALA A 54 10.85 -2.39 8.28
N GLN A 55 10.18 -1.40 8.87
CA GLN A 55 10.71 -0.67 10.03
C GLN A 55 10.85 -1.56 11.26
N LYS A 56 9.86 -2.40 11.54
CA LYS A 56 9.93 -3.36 12.65
C LYS A 56 11.12 -4.31 12.48
N LEU A 57 11.26 -4.90 11.28
CA LEU A 57 12.36 -5.81 10.98
C LEU A 57 13.72 -5.10 11.05
N MET A 58 13.82 -3.87 10.54
CA MET A 58 15.04 -3.06 10.64
C MET A 58 15.41 -2.80 12.10
N ALA A 59 14.45 -2.43 12.96
CA ALA A 59 14.70 -2.22 14.38
C ALA A 59 15.17 -3.51 15.09
N ASP A 60 14.58 -4.65 14.74
CA ASP A 60 14.99 -5.96 15.26
C ASP A 60 16.41 -6.33 14.80
N ILE A 61 16.81 -5.97 13.59
CA ILE A 61 18.18 -6.16 13.07
C ILE A 61 19.17 -5.21 13.75
N GLU A 62 18.79 -3.95 13.94
CA GLU A 62 19.66 -2.93 14.54
C GLU A 62 19.99 -3.23 16.01
N THR A 63 19.09 -3.89 16.72
CA THR A 63 19.25 -4.28 18.14
C THR A 63 20.02 -5.58 18.35
N LYS A 64 20.18 -6.42 17.31
CA LYS A 64 20.92 -7.68 17.41
C LYS A 64 22.45 -7.48 17.25
N PRO A 65 23.27 -8.30 17.91
CA PRO A 65 24.70 -8.38 17.65
C PRO A 65 24.96 -8.78 16.19
N GLN A 66 26.04 -8.28 15.59
CA GLN A 66 26.39 -8.54 14.19
C GLN A 66 26.56 -10.05 13.88
N ALA A 67 26.96 -10.86 14.85
CA ALA A 67 27.08 -12.31 14.66
C ALA A 67 25.74 -13.00 14.38
N ASP A 68 24.62 -12.38 14.77
CA ASP A 68 23.26 -12.88 14.60
C ASP A 68 22.49 -12.13 13.49
N MET A 69 23.17 -11.30 12.70
CA MET A 69 22.56 -10.55 11.60
C MET A 69 22.19 -11.53 10.47
N PRO A 70 20.90 -11.74 10.19
CA PRO A 70 20.49 -12.72 9.20
C PRO A 70 20.60 -12.10 7.80
N GLU A 71 21.52 -12.58 6.98
CA GLU A 71 21.43 -12.47 5.52
C GLU A 71 20.40 -13.50 5.05
N SER A 72 19.11 -13.20 5.30
CA SER A 72 18.07 -14.22 5.26
C SER A 72 16.77 -13.69 4.66
N SER A 73 15.93 -14.64 4.28
CA SER A 73 14.58 -14.41 3.80
C SER A 73 13.60 -15.27 4.58
N GLY A 74 12.35 -14.83 4.66
CA GLY A 74 11.32 -15.54 5.39
C GLY A 74 9.94 -14.93 5.23
N ASP A 75 9.02 -15.40 6.05
CA ASP A 75 7.66 -14.88 6.16
C ASP A 75 7.43 -14.23 7.53
N PHE A 76 6.29 -13.56 7.66
CA PHE A 76 5.83 -12.97 8.92
C PHE A 76 4.84 -13.90 9.67
N GLY A 77 4.81 -15.18 9.33
CA GLY A 77 3.91 -16.17 9.90
C GLY A 77 2.42 -15.84 9.71
N ASP A 78 1.60 -16.35 10.64
CA ASP A 78 0.13 -16.22 10.60
C ASP A 78 -0.37 -14.79 10.85
N ASP A 79 0.47 -13.91 11.41
CA ASP A 79 0.11 -12.51 11.70
C ASP A 79 -0.04 -11.69 10.41
N PHE A 80 0.77 -12.01 9.38
CA PHE A 80 0.77 -11.32 8.09
C PHE A 80 0.94 -12.33 6.94
N PRO A 81 -0.11 -13.13 6.64
CA PRO A 81 -0.03 -14.12 5.58
C PRO A 81 0.17 -13.44 4.22
N GLY A 82 1.02 -14.04 3.40
CA GLY A 82 1.35 -13.56 2.05
C GLY A 82 2.36 -12.40 2.01
N TYR A 83 2.87 -11.93 3.15
CA TYR A 83 4.02 -11.02 3.19
C TYR A 83 5.31 -11.81 3.39
N LEU A 84 6.27 -11.55 2.53
CA LEU A 84 7.61 -12.10 2.58
C LEU A 84 8.61 -10.99 2.82
N TRP A 85 9.74 -11.34 3.43
CA TRP A 85 10.83 -10.41 3.67
C TRP A 85 12.17 -11.02 3.23
N GLU A 86 13.08 -10.13 2.85
CA GLU A 86 14.45 -10.44 2.47
C GLU A 86 15.37 -9.36 3.05
N VAL A 87 16.46 -9.78 3.67
CA VAL A 87 17.47 -8.91 4.26
C VAL A 87 18.81 -9.19 3.60
N LEU A 88 19.41 -8.16 3.02
CA LEU A 88 20.73 -8.20 2.42
C LEU A 88 21.67 -7.26 3.16
N ILE A 89 22.83 -7.77 3.57
CA ILE A 89 23.83 -7.00 4.30
C ILE A 89 25.11 -7.00 3.48
N GLU A 90 25.46 -5.84 2.96
CA GLU A 90 26.61 -5.66 2.07
C GLU A 90 27.68 -4.79 2.73
N GLU A 91 28.94 -5.03 2.38
CA GLU A 91 30.04 -4.14 2.73
C GLU A 91 29.98 -2.87 1.89
N VAL A 92 30.31 -1.72 2.49
CA VAL A 92 30.38 -0.47 1.73
C VAL A 92 31.80 -0.26 1.24
N GLU A 93 32.00 -0.35 -0.07
CA GLU A 93 33.22 0.12 -0.71
C GLU A 93 33.07 1.60 -1.09
N SER A 94 33.93 2.46 -0.53
CA SER A 94 33.93 3.88 -0.88
C SER A 94 35.33 4.49 -0.82
N GLU A 95 35.81 4.96 -1.98
CA GLU A 95 37.09 5.67 -2.09
C GLU A 95 37.11 6.97 -1.26
N LEU A 96 35.94 7.60 -1.06
CA LEU A 96 35.80 8.85 -0.30
C LEU A 96 35.87 8.64 1.22
N LEU A 97 35.40 7.50 1.71
CA LEU A 97 35.35 7.18 3.15
C LEU A 97 36.61 6.45 3.65
N GLY A 98 37.45 5.95 2.73
CA GLY A 98 38.71 5.29 3.06
C GLY A 98 38.50 4.12 4.03
N ASN A 99 39.27 4.07 5.11
CA ASN A 99 39.21 2.98 6.09
C ASN A 99 37.87 2.90 6.84
N ILE A 100 37.12 4.01 6.95
CA ILE A 100 35.80 4.05 7.63
C ILE A 100 34.75 3.25 6.83
N ALA A 101 34.97 3.09 5.52
CA ALA A 101 34.09 2.29 4.67
C ALA A 101 34.07 0.81 5.10
N GLN A 102 35.19 0.29 5.59
CA GLN A 102 35.30 -1.10 6.05
C GLN A 102 34.46 -1.39 7.30
N ASP A 103 34.25 -0.38 8.13
CA ASP A 103 33.43 -0.46 9.34
C ASP A 103 31.95 -0.16 9.06
N LEU A 104 31.58 0.18 7.81
CA LEU A 104 30.23 0.53 7.42
C LEU A 104 29.55 -0.66 6.71
N LYS A 105 28.44 -1.13 7.29
CA LYS A 105 27.56 -2.10 6.64
C LYS A 105 26.32 -1.42 6.10
N LYS A 106 25.94 -1.82 4.90
CA LYS A 106 24.70 -1.45 4.24
C LYS A 106 23.68 -2.56 4.47
N ILE A 107 22.51 -2.21 5.01
CA ILE A 107 21.43 -3.14 5.31
C ILE A 107 20.26 -2.77 4.41
N ASP A 108 19.90 -3.66 3.50
CA ASP A 108 18.73 -3.56 2.63
C ASP A 108 17.65 -4.53 3.12
N VAL A 109 16.48 -4.00 3.46
CA VAL A 109 15.29 -4.77 3.83
C VAL A 109 14.26 -4.63 2.71
N LYS A 110 13.85 -5.75 2.14
CA LYS A 110 12.81 -5.82 1.10
C LYS A 110 11.61 -6.58 1.62
N ILE A 111 10.43 -6.00 1.43
CA ILE A 111 9.14 -6.62 1.72
C ILE A 111 8.40 -6.84 0.40
N THR A 112 7.94 -8.06 0.17
CA THR A 112 7.13 -8.45 -1.00
C THR A 112 5.80 -9.04 -0.53
N CYS A 113 4.78 -8.94 -1.38
CA CYS A 113 3.49 -9.59 -1.15
C CYS A 113 3.23 -10.60 -2.28
N ASP A 114 2.55 -11.71 -1.98
CA ASP A 114 2.27 -12.91 -2.80
C ASP A 114 1.93 -12.71 -4.30
N ASP A 115 1.49 -11.52 -4.74
CA ASP A 115 1.27 -11.20 -6.16
C ASP A 115 2.56 -10.71 -6.87
N GLU A 116 3.70 -10.62 -6.17
CA GLU A 116 5.04 -10.15 -6.61
C GLU A 116 5.10 -8.80 -7.37
N ARG A 117 3.96 -8.14 -7.59
CA ARG A 117 3.85 -6.87 -8.32
C ARG A 117 4.30 -5.67 -7.50
N GLU A 118 4.23 -5.79 -6.18
CA GLU A 118 4.52 -4.69 -5.27
C GLU A 118 5.63 -5.11 -4.31
N SER A 119 6.72 -4.33 -4.33
CA SER A 119 7.84 -4.48 -3.39
C SER A 119 8.11 -3.15 -2.71
N TYR A 120 8.47 -3.21 -1.44
CA TYR A 120 8.91 -2.07 -0.66
C TYR A 120 10.33 -2.32 -0.16
N ASN A 121 11.21 -1.35 -0.35
CA ASN A 121 12.62 -1.46 0.03
C ASN A 121 12.98 -0.36 1.04
N LEU A 122 13.66 -0.73 2.11
CA LEU A 122 14.17 0.16 3.14
C LEU A 122 15.68 -0.08 3.30
N ARG A 123 16.49 0.97 3.19
CA ARG A 123 17.94 0.92 3.31
C ARG A 123 18.43 1.67 4.54
N SER A 124 19.29 1.04 5.32
CA SER A 124 20.00 1.66 6.46
C SER A 124 21.51 1.43 6.33
N TYR A 125 22.30 2.29 6.99
CA TYR A 125 23.75 2.19 7.07
C TYR A 125 24.17 2.19 8.53
N LYS A 126 24.88 1.15 8.97
CA LYS A 126 25.30 0.99 10.36
C LYS A 126 26.83 0.92 10.41
N LEU A 127 27.41 1.78 11.25
CA LEU A 127 28.82 1.70 11.63
C LEU A 127 28.97 0.63 12.71
N ILE A 128 29.96 -0.23 12.53
CA ILE A 128 30.39 -1.21 13.53
C ILE A 128 31.61 -0.60 14.24
N TYR A 129 31.58 -0.57 15.56
CA TYR A 129 32.71 -0.14 16.41
C TYR A 129 33.04 -1.26 17.38
#